data_AF-A0A965I3Q2-F1
#
_entry.id   AF-A0A965I3Q2-F1
#
_cell.length_a   1.000
_cell.length_b   1.000
_cell.length_c   1.000
_cell.angle_alpha   90.00
_cell.angle_beta   90.00
_cell.angle_gamma   90.00
#
_symmetry.space_group_name_H-M   'P 1'
#
loop_
_entity.id
_entity.type
_entity.pdbx_description
1 polymer ?
#
loop_
_entity_poly.entity_id
_entity_poly.type
_entity_poly.pdbx_seq_one_letter_code
_entity_poly.pdbx_strand_id
1 'polypeptide(L)'
;RSLKALLMRTPIDGARLSSHFGKRKHPILGYTKMHKGTDFAAPKGTKIYAAGDGTITRAGWSASYGNVIKIKHRDGYETLYAHMSKFARGIRTGRRVSQGQVIGYVGSTGRSSGPHLHYEVIAKGRHVNPMKLNLPTGAKLNQNEENQFAQLVEKVDQLYSSYAQKNTSLTLDDQSVNMVATLMDAPIPTPRPAPQ
;
A
#
# COMPACT_ATOMS: atom_id res chain seq x y z
N ARG A 1 -17.91 8.45 -7.54
CA ARG A 1 -16.75 7.54 -7.82
C ARG A 1 -16.46 6.77 -6.52
N SER A 2 -16.49 5.44 -6.52
CA SER A 2 -16.20 4.62 -5.32
C SER A 2 -14.70 4.68 -4.96
N LEU A 3 -14.39 4.80 -3.68
CA LEU A 3 -13.00 4.74 -3.18
C LEU A 3 -12.50 3.30 -3.29
N LYS A 4 -11.52 3.05 -4.16
CA LYS A 4 -10.88 1.73 -4.28
C LYS A 4 -10.25 1.36 -2.94
N ALA A 5 -10.42 0.11 -2.52
CA ALA A 5 -9.91 -0.35 -1.22
C ALA A 5 -8.40 -0.21 -1.13
N LEU A 6 -7.88 0.28 0.00
CA LEU A 6 -6.44 0.54 0.18
C LEU A 6 -5.59 -0.73 -0.02
N LEU A 7 -6.08 -1.89 0.42
CA LEU A 7 -5.46 -3.21 0.23
C LEU A 7 -6.51 -4.27 -0.10
N MET A 8 -6.14 -5.28 -0.88
CA MET A 8 -6.90 -6.50 -1.12
C MET A 8 -6.66 -7.48 0.02
N ARG A 9 -7.72 -8.16 0.47
CA ARG A 9 -7.65 -9.21 1.49
C ARG A 9 -6.97 -10.48 0.98
N THR A 10 -7.18 -10.82 -0.28
CA THR A 10 -6.67 -12.04 -0.94
C THR A 10 -5.93 -11.66 -2.22
N PRO A 11 -4.61 -11.43 -2.17
CA PRO A 11 -3.81 -11.03 -3.33
C PRO A 11 -3.38 -12.23 -4.21
N ILE A 12 -4.25 -13.22 -4.38
CA ILE A 12 -3.96 -14.46 -5.09
C ILE A 12 -5.26 -15.11 -5.61
N ASP A 13 -5.22 -15.63 -6.84
CA ASP A 13 -6.37 -16.32 -7.44
C ASP A 13 -6.48 -17.76 -6.94
N GLY A 14 -7.71 -18.18 -6.59
CA GLY A 14 -8.03 -19.59 -6.32
C GLY A 14 -7.32 -20.21 -5.11
N ALA A 15 -6.76 -19.39 -4.21
CA ALA A 15 -6.02 -19.91 -3.07
C ALA A 15 -6.94 -20.29 -1.92
N ARG A 16 -6.64 -21.42 -1.28
CA ARG A 16 -7.27 -21.81 -0.02
C ARG A 16 -6.42 -21.27 1.12
N LEU A 17 -7.07 -20.64 2.10
CA LEU A 17 -6.42 -20.22 3.33
C LEU A 17 -5.91 -21.47 4.05
N SER A 18 -4.61 -21.73 3.98
CA SER A 18 -4.00 -22.89 4.61
C SER A 18 -3.61 -22.58 6.04
N SER A 19 -3.27 -21.33 6.33
CA SER A 19 -2.82 -20.95 7.66
C SER A 19 -3.18 -19.51 8.05
N HIS A 20 -3.82 -19.37 9.24
CA HIS A 20 -4.22 -18.08 9.79
C HIS A 20 -3.06 -17.39 10.52
N PHE A 21 -3.05 -16.05 10.50
CA PHE A 21 -2.17 -15.22 11.33
C PHE A 21 -2.41 -15.48 12.83
N GLY A 22 -1.33 -15.72 13.59
CA GLY A 22 -1.44 -15.92 15.04
C GLY A 22 -0.41 -16.87 15.66
N LYS A 23 -0.45 -16.99 16.99
CA LYS A 23 0.36 -17.92 17.79
C LYS A 23 -0.12 -19.35 17.53
N ARG A 24 0.77 -20.25 17.12
CA ARG A 24 0.48 -21.69 17.02
C ARG A 24 1.34 -22.48 18.00
N LYS A 25 0.69 -23.36 18.77
CA LYS A 25 1.36 -24.35 19.60
C LYS A 25 1.76 -25.53 18.71
N HIS A 26 3.03 -25.90 18.72
CA HIS A 26 3.49 -27.08 17.99
C HIS A 26 2.87 -28.34 18.63
N PRO A 27 2.12 -29.18 17.89
CA PRO A 27 1.33 -30.27 18.47
C PRO A 27 2.18 -31.33 19.20
N ILE A 28 3.48 -31.39 18.91
CA ILE A 28 4.40 -32.40 19.44
C ILE A 28 5.47 -31.79 20.37
N LEU A 29 5.80 -30.49 20.21
CA LEU A 29 6.98 -29.88 20.85
C LEU A 29 6.64 -28.74 21.82
N GLY A 30 5.35 -28.41 21.99
CA GLY A 30 4.85 -27.51 23.04
C GLY A 30 5.18 -26.02 22.89
N TYR A 31 6.18 -25.62 22.10
CA TYR A 31 6.52 -24.22 21.91
C TYR A 31 5.51 -23.49 21.01
N THR A 32 5.27 -22.22 21.33
CA THR A 32 4.35 -21.34 20.60
C THR A 32 5.13 -20.53 19.57
N LYS A 33 4.97 -20.83 18.28
CA LYS A 33 5.57 -20.04 17.20
C LYS A 33 4.56 -19.01 16.70
N MET A 34 4.94 -17.74 16.71
CA MET A 34 4.11 -16.69 16.14
C MET A 34 4.19 -16.75 14.62
N HIS A 35 3.06 -17.04 13.98
CA HIS A 35 2.92 -16.90 12.54
C HIS A 35 2.59 -15.44 12.22
N LYS A 36 3.60 -14.70 11.74
CA LYS A 36 3.51 -13.26 11.44
C LYS A 36 2.82 -12.94 10.11
N GLY A 37 2.38 -13.97 9.39
CA GLY A 37 1.72 -13.87 8.10
C GLY A 37 0.50 -14.79 7.99
N THR A 38 -0.08 -14.79 6.81
CA THR A 38 -1.15 -15.67 6.38
C THR A 38 -0.64 -16.49 5.20
N ASP A 39 -0.80 -17.81 5.28
CA ASP A 39 -0.40 -18.68 4.18
C ASP A 39 -1.59 -19.03 3.32
N PHE A 40 -1.38 -18.88 2.02
CA PHE A 40 -2.33 -19.25 0.99
C PHE A 40 -1.74 -20.41 0.20
N ALA A 41 -2.29 -21.60 0.38
CA ALA A 41 -1.89 -22.75 -0.43
C ALA A 41 -2.44 -22.57 -1.85
N ALA A 42 -1.55 -22.69 -2.82
CA ALA A 42 -1.88 -22.57 -4.23
C ALA A 42 -0.83 -23.32 -5.07
N PRO A 43 -1.19 -23.83 -6.26
CA PRO A 43 -0.23 -24.47 -7.15
C PRO A 43 0.97 -23.57 -7.48
N LYS A 44 2.14 -24.18 -7.71
CA LYS A 44 3.31 -23.46 -8.22
C LYS A 44 2.94 -22.79 -9.54
N GLY A 45 3.29 -21.51 -9.69
CA GLY A 45 2.97 -20.72 -10.88
C GLY A 45 1.67 -19.92 -10.80
N THR A 46 0.86 -20.07 -9.74
CA THR A 46 -0.31 -19.21 -9.52
C THR A 46 0.11 -17.74 -9.43
N LYS A 47 -0.65 -16.85 -10.08
CA LYS A 47 -0.37 -15.41 -10.10
C LYS A 47 -0.54 -14.81 -8.71
N ILE A 48 0.41 -13.97 -8.32
CA ILE A 48 0.36 -13.17 -7.10
C ILE A 48 0.19 -11.71 -7.51
N TYR A 49 -0.74 -11.03 -6.86
CA TYR A 49 -1.09 -9.65 -7.16
C TYR A 49 -0.60 -8.70 -6.06
N ALA A 50 -0.33 -7.45 -6.41
CA ALA A 50 -0.14 -6.40 -5.42
C ALA A 50 -1.47 -6.14 -4.71
N ALA A 51 -1.49 -6.27 -3.38
CA ALA A 51 -2.69 -6.03 -2.59
C ALA A 51 -3.16 -4.57 -2.68
N GLY A 52 -2.28 -3.60 -2.90
CA GLY A 52 -2.65 -2.20 -3.04
C GLY A 52 -1.70 -1.44 -3.93
N ASP A 53 -2.06 -0.21 -4.25
CA ASP A 53 -1.16 0.74 -4.92
C ASP A 53 0.03 1.02 -4.00
N GLY A 54 1.24 1.02 -4.57
CA GLY A 54 2.44 1.19 -3.76
C GLY A 54 3.73 1.20 -4.55
N THR A 55 4.84 1.23 -3.81
CA THR A 55 6.19 1.15 -4.36
C THR A 55 6.91 -0.05 -3.76
N ILE A 56 7.54 -0.85 -4.62
CA ILE A 56 8.34 -2.00 -4.19
C ILE A 56 9.57 -1.47 -3.46
N THR A 57 9.67 -1.75 -2.18
CA THR A 57 10.84 -1.39 -1.35
C THR A 57 11.90 -2.48 -1.34
N ARG A 58 11.53 -3.72 -1.67
CA ARG A 58 12.47 -4.83 -1.84
C ARG A 58 11.92 -5.84 -2.85
N ALA A 59 12.75 -6.28 -3.78
CA ALA A 59 12.53 -7.47 -4.58
C ALA A 59 13.85 -8.24 -4.68
N GLY A 60 13.90 -9.47 -4.17
CA GLY A 60 15.13 -10.26 -4.22
C GLY A 60 15.06 -11.54 -3.40
N TRP A 61 16.22 -12.18 -3.21
CA TRP A 61 16.35 -13.42 -2.45
C TRP A 61 16.49 -13.16 -0.94
N SER A 62 16.02 -14.12 -0.15
CA SER A 62 16.19 -14.21 1.30
C SER A 62 16.30 -15.69 1.67
N ALA A 63 17.21 -16.05 2.58
CA ALA A 63 17.39 -17.44 2.98
C ALA A 63 16.11 -18.07 3.58
N SER A 64 15.35 -17.31 4.39
CA SER A 64 14.11 -17.79 5.00
C SER A 64 12.93 -17.67 4.04
N TYR A 65 12.75 -16.52 3.40
CA TYR A 65 11.57 -16.21 2.59
C TYR A 65 11.69 -16.64 1.13
N GLY A 66 12.88 -17.06 0.67
CA GLY A 66 13.15 -17.32 -0.74
C GLY A 66 13.06 -16.05 -1.57
N ASN A 67 12.44 -16.12 -2.75
CA ASN A 67 12.11 -14.92 -3.50
C ASN A 67 11.01 -14.14 -2.77
N VAL A 68 11.34 -12.90 -2.42
CA VAL A 68 10.49 -12.02 -1.61
C VAL A 68 10.31 -10.67 -2.27
N ILE A 69 9.09 -10.13 -2.17
CA ILE A 69 8.74 -8.76 -2.53
C ILE A 69 8.16 -8.08 -1.30
N LYS A 70 8.62 -6.86 -1.03
CA LYS A 70 8.01 -5.95 -0.05
C LYS A 70 7.51 -4.71 -0.78
N ILE A 71 6.27 -4.33 -0.53
CA ILE A 71 5.62 -3.14 -1.11
C ILE A 71 5.25 -2.20 0.03
N LYS A 72 5.63 -0.93 -0.09
CA LYS A 72 5.17 0.15 0.77
C LYS A 72 3.97 0.84 0.12
N HIS A 73 2.90 0.96 0.87
CA HIS A 73 1.65 1.60 0.49
C HIS A 73 1.51 2.96 1.20
N ARG A 74 0.38 3.63 0.98
CA ARG A 74 0.01 4.85 1.71
C ARG A 74 -0.30 4.54 3.18
N ASP A 75 -0.41 5.58 4.00
CA ASP A 75 -0.85 5.53 5.41
C ASP A 75 -0.03 4.60 6.33
N GLY A 76 1.23 4.37 5.97
CA GLY A 76 2.16 3.56 6.76
C GLY A 76 1.89 2.05 6.68
N TYR A 77 1.18 1.59 5.65
CA TYR A 77 1.00 0.17 5.36
C TYR A 77 2.12 -0.37 4.49
N GLU A 78 2.52 -1.60 4.75
CA GLU A 78 3.44 -2.37 3.92
C GLU A 78 2.91 -3.80 3.78
N THR A 79 3.21 -4.42 2.66
CA THR A 79 2.89 -5.84 2.42
C THR A 79 4.14 -6.60 2.02
N LEU A 80 4.21 -7.86 2.45
CA LEU A 80 5.31 -8.77 2.13
C LEU A 80 4.74 -10.04 1.50
N TYR A 81 5.36 -10.46 0.39
CA TYR A 81 5.03 -11.65 -0.37
C TYR A 81 6.28 -12.50 -0.45
N ALA A 82 6.19 -13.76 -0.04
CA ALA A 82 7.34 -14.66 0.03
C ALA A 82 7.08 -16.01 -0.65
N HIS A 83 8.13 -16.82 -0.70
CA HIS A 83 8.18 -18.17 -1.30
C HIS A 83 7.88 -18.21 -2.80
N MET A 84 8.09 -17.09 -3.51
CA MET A 84 7.81 -17.00 -4.95
C MET A 84 8.72 -17.91 -5.79
N SER A 85 8.19 -18.47 -6.87
CA SER A 85 9.02 -19.17 -7.85
C SER A 85 9.83 -18.21 -8.70
N LYS A 86 9.20 -17.10 -9.12
CA LYS A 86 9.82 -16.03 -9.91
C LYS A 86 9.04 -14.72 -9.77
N PHE A 87 9.72 -13.60 -10.05
CA PHE A 87 9.09 -12.29 -10.16
C PHE A 87 8.44 -12.09 -11.52
N ALA A 88 7.41 -11.24 -11.60
CA ALA A 88 6.82 -10.84 -12.87
C ALA A 88 7.75 -9.88 -13.63
N ARG A 89 7.53 -9.74 -14.95
CA ARG A 89 8.44 -8.99 -15.81
C ARG A 89 8.58 -7.54 -15.36
N GLY A 90 9.83 -7.13 -15.14
CA GLY A 90 10.20 -5.76 -14.77
C GLY A 90 9.87 -5.38 -13.33
N ILE A 91 9.46 -6.34 -12.49
CA ILE A 91 9.35 -6.13 -11.04
C ILE A 91 10.75 -6.03 -10.46
N ARG A 92 11.03 -4.91 -9.81
CA ARG A 92 12.31 -4.59 -9.16
C ARG A 92 12.10 -3.57 -8.05
N THR A 93 13.06 -3.48 -7.14
CA THR A 93 13.09 -2.43 -6.11
C THR A 93 12.96 -1.04 -6.73
N GLY A 94 12.18 -0.16 -6.10
CA GLY A 94 11.87 1.20 -6.55
C GLY A 94 10.71 1.29 -7.55
N ARG A 95 10.22 0.17 -8.10
CA ARG A 95 9.12 0.23 -9.07
C ARG A 95 7.77 0.45 -8.40
N ARG A 96 6.96 1.36 -8.97
CA ARG A 96 5.55 1.55 -8.62
C ARG A 96 4.71 0.40 -9.17
N VAL A 97 3.75 -0.03 -8.36
CA VAL A 97 2.78 -1.07 -8.69
C VAL A 97 1.38 -0.61 -8.34
N SER A 98 0.42 -1.04 -9.14
CA SER A 98 -1.00 -0.80 -8.90
C SER A 98 -1.66 -2.00 -8.24
N GLN A 99 -2.71 -1.76 -7.46
CA GLN A 99 -3.55 -2.81 -6.91
C GLN A 99 -4.07 -3.75 -8.00
N GLY A 100 -3.91 -5.06 -7.79
CA GLY A 100 -4.29 -6.09 -8.76
C GLY A 100 -3.25 -6.33 -9.86
N GLN A 101 -2.11 -5.61 -9.85
CA GLN A 101 -1.02 -5.89 -10.78
C GLN A 101 -0.30 -7.19 -10.40
N VAL A 102 0.02 -8.03 -11.39
CA VAL A 102 0.83 -9.25 -11.16
C VAL A 102 2.25 -8.85 -10.77
N ILE A 103 2.70 -9.29 -9.60
CA ILE A 103 4.03 -9.02 -9.06
C ILE A 103 4.94 -10.25 -9.07
N GLY A 104 4.36 -11.44 -9.12
CA GLY A 104 5.13 -12.68 -9.12
C GLY A 104 4.23 -13.90 -9.20
N TYR A 105 4.85 -15.05 -8.98
CA TYR A 105 4.17 -16.34 -9.08
C TYR A 105 4.51 -17.23 -7.88
N VAL A 106 3.52 -17.99 -7.41
CA VAL A 106 3.67 -18.91 -6.29
C VAL A 106 4.79 -19.91 -6.56
N GLY A 107 5.51 -20.25 -5.51
CA GLY A 107 6.56 -21.25 -5.53
C GLY A 107 6.69 -21.93 -4.17
N SER A 108 7.86 -22.48 -3.91
CA SER A 108 8.23 -23.10 -2.64
C SER A 108 9.70 -22.83 -2.33
N THR A 109 10.18 -21.61 -2.64
CA THR A 109 11.58 -21.23 -2.43
C THR A 109 11.85 -20.82 -0.99
N GLY A 110 13.10 -20.94 -0.54
CA GLY A 110 13.45 -20.66 0.86
C GLY A 110 12.97 -21.76 1.78
N ARG A 111 12.59 -21.42 3.02
CA ARG A 111 12.11 -22.37 4.01
C ARG A 111 10.60 -22.58 3.86
N SER A 112 10.20 -23.46 2.95
CA SER A 112 8.81 -23.79 2.63
C SER A 112 8.61 -25.32 2.61
N SER A 113 7.47 -25.80 3.13
CA SER A 113 7.11 -27.23 3.10
C SER A 113 6.41 -27.66 1.80
N GLY A 114 5.93 -26.70 0.99
CA GLY A 114 5.25 -26.97 -0.27
C GLY A 114 4.74 -25.68 -0.94
N PRO A 115 4.18 -25.74 -2.15
CA PRO A 115 3.74 -24.55 -2.87
C PRO A 115 2.68 -23.74 -2.11
N HIS A 116 3.07 -22.52 -1.71
CA HIS A 116 2.18 -21.56 -1.04
C HIS A 116 2.70 -20.13 -1.17
N LEU A 117 1.82 -19.16 -0.93
CA LEU A 117 2.17 -17.75 -0.73
C LEU A 117 2.13 -17.45 0.76
N HIS A 118 3.26 -17.02 1.32
CA HIS A 118 3.31 -16.39 2.64
C HIS A 118 3.11 -14.88 2.49
N TYR A 119 2.01 -14.38 3.03
CA TYR A 119 1.57 -12.99 2.92
C TYR A 119 1.55 -12.31 4.29
N GLU A 120 2.25 -11.19 4.44
CA GLU A 120 2.22 -10.38 5.65
C GLU A 120 1.70 -8.97 5.36
N VAL A 121 0.95 -8.41 6.30
CA VAL A 121 0.58 -7.00 6.30
C VAL A 121 1.20 -6.35 7.53
N ILE A 122 1.89 -5.24 7.32
CA ILE A 122 2.55 -4.46 8.34
C ILE A 122 1.87 -3.09 8.34
N ALA A 123 1.27 -2.70 9.46
CA ALA A 123 0.66 -1.39 9.63
C ALA A 123 1.44 -0.63 10.69
N LYS A 124 1.97 0.56 10.34
CA LYS A 124 2.76 1.41 11.24
C LYS A 124 3.88 0.64 11.96
N GLY A 125 4.57 -0.24 11.23
CA GLY A 125 5.68 -1.06 11.75
C GLY A 125 5.28 -2.32 12.53
N ARG A 126 3.98 -2.59 12.72
CA ARG A 126 3.49 -3.80 13.42
C ARG A 126 2.85 -4.76 12.43
N HIS A 127 3.19 -6.06 12.51
CA HIS A 127 2.49 -7.08 11.73
C HIS A 127 1.05 -7.20 12.25
N VAL A 128 0.09 -7.07 11.34
CA VAL A 128 -1.34 -7.11 11.64
C VAL A 128 -1.99 -8.28 10.90
N ASN A 129 -3.08 -8.80 11.45
CA ASN A 129 -3.84 -9.84 10.79
C ASN A 129 -4.55 -9.25 9.56
N PRO A 130 -4.20 -9.65 8.32
CA PRO A 130 -4.85 -9.14 7.11
C PRO A 130 -6.36 -9.40 7.08
N MET A 131 -6.82 -10.48 7.71
CA MET A 131 -8.23 -10.88 7.72
C MET A 131 -9.09 -10.03 8.67
N LYS A 132 -8.48 -9.41 9.69
CA LYS A 132 -9.18 -8.53 10.64
C LYS A 132 -9.01 -7.05 10.31
N LEU A 133 -8.26 -6.73 9.27
CA LEU A 133 -8.07 -5.35 8.88
C LEU A 133 -9.38 -4.84 8.27
N ASN A 134 -10.02 -3.87 8.94
CA ASN A 134 -11.07 -3.03 8.36
C ASN A 134 -10.41 -2.07 7.37
N LEU A 135 -10.04 -2.62 6.23
CA LEU A 135 -9.67 -1.82 5.08
C LEU A 135 -10.97 -1.17 4.60
N PRO A 136 -11.03 0.16 4.38
CA PRO A 136 -12.21 0.78 3.78
C PRO A 136 -12.42 0.11 2.42
N THR A 137 -13.35 -0.85 2.38
CA THR A 137 -13.47 -1.78 1.27
C THR A 137 -14.54 -1.23 0.36
N GLY A 138 -14.20 -0.28 -0.52
CA GLY A 138 -15.09 0.11 -1.61
C GLY A 138 -16.51 0.49 -1.22
N ALA A 139 -16.75 0.86 0.05
CA ALA A 139 -18.09 1.09 0.56
C ALA A 139 -18.72 2.17 -0.32
N LYS A 140 -19.81 1.81 -0.99
CA LYS A 140 -20.69 2.80 -1.58
C LYS A 140 -21.32 3.51 -0.40
N LEU A 141 -20.99 4.79 -0.25
CA LEU A 141 -21.68 5.67 0.69
C LEU A 141 -23.17 5.55 0.36
N ASN A 142 -24.01 5.36 1.37
CA ASN A 142 -25.45 5.48 1.14
C ASN A 142 -25.80 6.95 0.84
N GLN A 143 -26.99 7.23 0.32
CA GLN A 143 -27.35 8.59 -0.12
C GLN A 143 -27.18 9.65 0.98
N ASN A 144 -27.42 9.29 2.24
CA ASN A 144 -27.26 10.19 3.37
C ASN A 144 -25.79 10.46 3.68
N GLU A 145 -24.94 9.44 3.60
CA GLU A 145 -23.49 9.57 3.78
C GLU A 145 -22.84 10.34 2.62
N GLU A 146 -23.33 10.18 1.38
CA GLU A 146 -22.88 10.99 0.23
C GLU A 146 -23.20 12.47 0.43
N ASN A 147 -24.43 12.78 0.88
CA ASN A 147 -24.84 14.16 1.14
C ASN A 147 -24.02 14.80 2.28
N GLN A 148 -23.78 14.05 3.36
CA GLN A 148 -22.93 14.51 4.47
C GLN A 148 -21.47 14.70 4.03
N PHE A 149 -20.94 13.81 3.20
CA PHE A 149 -19.61 13.94 2.64
C PHE A 149 -19.49 15.16 1.72
N ALA A 150 -20.49 15.40 0.86
CA ALA A 150 -20.54 16.58 -0.01
C ALA A 150 -20.54 17.88 0.80
N GLN A 151 -21.36 17.95 1.86
CA GLN A 151 -21.40 19.10 2.78
C GLN A 151 -20.05 19.31 3.50
N LEU A 152 -19.37 18.22 3.87
CA LEU A 152 -18.04 18.28 4.48
C LEU A 152 -16.99 18.83 3.51
N VAL A 153 -17.00 18.37 2.25
CA VAL A 153 -16.09 18.88 1.21
C VAL A 153 -16.34 20.37 0.98
N GLU A 154 -17.59 20.77 0.80
CA GLU A 154 -17.97 22.18 0.60
C GLU A 154 -17.54 23.06 1.77
N LYS A 155 -17.72 22.58 3.00
CA LYS A 155 -17.28 23.30 4.21
C LYS A 155 -15.77 23.44 4.30
N VAL A 156 -15.02 22.41 3.89
CA VAL A 156 -13.56 22.46 3.83
C VAL A 156 -13.09 23.43 2.75
N ASP A 157 -13.71 23.42 1.57
CA ASP A 157 -13.38 24.35 0.48
C ASP A 157 -13.68 25.81 0.86
N GLN A 158 -14.78 26.06 1.55
CA GLN A 158 -15.11 27.38 2.11
C GLN A 158 -14.09 27.81 3.17
N LEU A 159 -13.66 26.89 4.05
CA LEU A 159 -12.60 27.17 5.01
C LEU A 159 -11.30 27.53 4.31
N TYR A 160 -10.83 26.70 3.38
CA TYR A 160 -9.61 26.98 2.60
C TYR A 160 -9.68 28.31 1.87
N SER A 161 -10.81 28.62 1.24
CA SER A 161 -11.03 29.89 0.55
C SER A 161 -11.01 31.06 1.54
N SER A 162 -11.62 30.92 2.71
CA SER A 162 -11.61 31.97 3.74
C SER A 162 -10.21 32.20 4.34
N TYR A 163 -9.40 31.16 4.50
CA TYR A 163 -7.99 31.30 4.90
C TYR A 163 -7.16 31.97 3.80
N ALA A 164 -7.38 31.62 2.53
CA ALA A 164 -6.71 32.27 1.40
C ALA A 164 -7.07 33.76 1.31
N GLN A 165 -8.35 34.10 1.47
CA GLN A 165 -8.83 35.49 1.48
C GLN A 165 -8.31 36.27 2.69
N LYS A 166 -8.31 35.67 3.89
CA LYS A 166 -7.79 36.30 5.11
C LYS A 166 -6.28 36.57 5.05
N ASN A 167 -5.52 35.67 4.43
CA ASN A 167 -4.09 35.88 4.19
C ASN A 167 -3.83 36.95 3.13
N THR A 168 -4.75 37.11 2.16
CA THR A 168 -4.68 38.18 1.14
C THR A 168 -5.07 39.55 1.71
N SER A 169 -6.02 39.62 2.65
CA SER A 169 -6.38 40.87 3.34
C SER A 169 -5.31 41.30 4.36
N LEU A 170 -4.68 40.35 5.06
CA LEU A 170 -3.54 40.62 5.95
C LEU A 170 -2.33 41.24 5.21
N THR A 171 -2.17 40.97 3.92
CA THR A 171 -1.12 41.58 3.07
C THR A 171 -1.50 42.94 2.50
N LEU A 172 -2.78 43.34 2.53
CA LEU A 172 -3.26 44.62 2.00
C LEU A 172 -3.35 45.71 3.09
N ASP A 173 -3.53 45.33 4.35
CA ASP A 173 -3.61 46.27 5.49
C ASP A 173 -2.23 46.69 6.03
N ASP A 174 -1.14 46.05 5.60
CA ASP A 174 0.23 46.39 6.00
C ASP A 174 1.04 46.99 4.83
N GLN A 175 0.60 48.16 4.36
CA GLN A 175 1.38 48.99 3.42
C GLN A 175 2.59 49.70 4.09
N SER A 176 3.08 49.21 5.23
CA SER A 176 4.22 49.82 5.93
C SER A 176 5.48 48.97 5.99
N VAL A 177 5.49 47.74 5.45
CA VAL A 177 6.70 46.90 5.42
C VAL A 177 7.02 46.44 4.00
N ASN A 178 7.44 47.41 3.20
CA ASN A 178 8.16 47.15 1.97
C ASN A 178 9.59 46.73 2.33
N MET A 179 9.88 45.42 2.48
CA MET A 179 11.26 44.87 2.48
C MET A 179 11.35 43.33 2.41
N VAL A 180 10.52 42.61 1.63
CA VAL A 180 10.92 41.26 1.13
C VAL A 180 10.26 40.84 -0.20
N ALA A 181 9.66 41.77 -0.95
CA ALA A 181 9.06 41.44 -2.25
C ALA A 181 10.10 41.48 -3.39
N THR A 182 11.07 40.57 -3.37
CA THR A 182 11.84 40.20 -4.56
C THR A 182 12.40 38.80 -4.35
N LEU A 183 11.72 37.76 -4.85
CA LEU A 183 12.31 36.47 -5.29
C LEU A 183 11.30 35.36 -5.66
N MET A 184 10.05 35.67 -6.03
CA MET A 184 9.11 34.64 -6.53
C MET A 184 8.45 35.03 -7.84
N ASP A 185 9.27 35.29 -8.86
CA ASP A 185 8.79 35.32 -10.24
C ASP A 185 9.82 34.71 -11.22
N ALA A 186 10.29 33.50 -10.88
CA ALA A 186 11.09 32.70 -11.80
C ALA A 186 10.17 31.70 -12.54
N PRO A 187 10.06 31.75 -13.88
CA PRO A 187 9.28 30.77 -14.63
C PRO A 187 9.89 29.38 -14.51
N ILE A 188 9.02 28.38 -14.32
CA ILE A 188 9.37 26.95 -14.24
C ILE A 188 10.04 26.52 -15.57
N PRO A 189 11.28 26.00 -15.56
CA PRO A 189 11.89 25.48 -16.78
C PRO A 189 11.22 24.15 -17.18
N THR A 190 10.73 24.09 -18.41
CA THR A 190 10.19 22.86 -19.02
C THR A 190 11.30 21.81 -19.20
N PRO A 191 11.03 20.52 -18.91
CA PRO A 191 12.04 19.47 -19.07
C PRO A 191 12.39 19.23 -20.55
N ARG A 192 13.69 19.24 -20.85
CA ARG A 192 14.28 18.92 -22.17
C ARG A 192 14.04 17.44 -22.53
N PRO A 193 13.77 17.09 -23.80
CA PRO A 193 13.61 15.69 -24.22
C PRO A 193 14.94 14.92 -24.15
N ALA A 194 14.86 13.64 -23.81
CA ALA A 194 16.00 12.74 -23.74
C ALA A 194 16.56 12.44 -25.15
N PRO A 195 17.89 12.52 -25.37
CA PRO A 195 18.49 12.06 -26.62
C PRO A 195 18.59 10.53 -26.66
N GLN A 196 18.60 10.01 -27.89
CA GLN A 196 18.64 8.60 -28.31
C GLN A 196 19.91 7.88 -27.84
#